data_AF-A0AAV5YNY8-F1
#
_entry.id   AF-A0AAV5YNY8-F1
#
_cell.length_a   1.000
_cell.length_b   1.000
_cell.length_c   1.000
_cell.angle_alpha   90.00
_cell.angle_beta   90.00
_cell.angle_gamma   90.00
#
_symmetry.space_group_name_H-M   'P 1'
#
loop_
_entity.id
_entity.type
_entity.pdbx_description
1 polymer ?
#
loop_
_entity_poly.entity_id
_entity_poly.type
_entity_poly.pdbx_seq_one_letter_code
_entity_poly.pdbx_strand_id
1 'polypeptide(L)' 'NAGQTMAAMAGALGVTLAKTGHYRLGDGPPPDVEAIDRALRVEGWAATLSLVGAALILAVGS' A
#
# COMPACT_ATOMS: atom_id res chain seq x y z
N ASN A 1 1.87 -15.86 -1.87
CA ASN A 1 0.84 -15.15 -1.07
C ASN A 1 1.29 -13.77 -0.60
N ALA A 2 2.57 -13.51 -0.32
CA ALA A 2 3.07 -12.14 -0.30
C ALA A 2 3.45 -11.74 -1.74
N GLY A 3 2.97 -10.58 -2.20
CA GLY A 3 3.28 -10.00 -3.51
C GLY A 3 3.78 -8.57 -3.36
N GLN A 4 4.08 -7.91 -4.48
CA GLN A 4 4.60 -6.54 -4.50
C GLN A 4 3.70 -5.53 -3.77
N THR A 5 2.37 -5.70 -3.86
CA THR A 5 1.40 -4.85 -3.15
C THR A 5 1.57 -4.88 -1.64
N MET A 6 1.81 -6.07 -1.08
CA MET A 6 1.97 -6.26 0.36
C MET A 6 3.31 -5.72 0.85
N ALA A 7 4.37 -5.87 0.05
CA ALA A 7 5.68 -5.28 0.34
C ALA A 7 5.64 -3.74 0.27
N ALA A 8 4.94 -3.19 -0.73
CA ALA A 8 4.74 -1.75 -0.86
C ALA A 8 3.95 -1.18 0.32
N MET A 9 2.89 -1.86 0.76
CA MET A 9 2.10 -1.42 1.91
C MET A 9 2.91 -1.49 3.22
N ALA A 10 3.70 -2.56 3.41
CA ALA A 10 4.59 -2.67 4.56
C ALA A 10 5.60 -1.50 4.60
N GLY A 11 6.20 -1.17 3.45
CA GLY A 11 7.10 -0.02 3.32
C GLY A 11 6.39 1.32 3.56
N ALA A 12 5.22 1.53 2.98
CA ALA A 12 4.45 2.77 3.11
C ALA A 12 3.95 3.02 4.54
N LEU A 13 3.67 1.97 5.32
CA LEU A 13 3.30 2.09 6.73
C LEU A 13 4.50 2.12 7.68
N GLY A 14 5.70 1.80 7.18
CA GLY A 14 6.89 1.63 8.04
C GLY A 14 6.74 0.48 9.04
N VAL A 15 6.12 -0.63 8.63
CA VAL A 15 5.86 -1.79 9.49
C VAL A 15 6.49 -3.05 8.91
N THR A 16 6.72 -4.04 9.77
CA THR A 16 7.05 -5.40 9.33
C THR A 16 5.82 -6.29 9.28
N LEU A 17 5.52 -6.87 8.11
CA LEU A 17 4.54 -7.93 7.93
C LEU A 17 5.27 -9.27 7.86
N ALA A 18 4.83 -10.25 8.66
CA ALA A 18 5.46 -11.56 8.67
C ALA A 18 4.42 -12.68 8.71
N LYS A 19 4.74 -13.78 8.02
CA LYS A 19 4.06 -15.06 8.16
C LYS A 19 5.11 -16.13 8.42
N THR A 20 5.00 -16.83 9.55
CA THR A 20 5.94 -17.87 9.99
C THR A 20 6.22 -18.86 8.87
N GLY A 21 7.51 -19.07 8.57
CA GLY A 21 7.96 -20.01 7.52
C GLY A 21 7.72 -19.55 6.08
N HIS A 22 7.23 -18.33 5.84
CA HIS A 22 6.88 -17.88 4.49
C HIS A 22 7.54 -16.56 4.08
N TYR A 23 7.33 -15.48 4.82
CA TYR A 23 7.84 -14.16 4.43
C TYR A 23 8.02 -13.23 5.63
N ARG A 24 8.89 -12.25 5.43
CA ARG A 24 9.05 -11.05 6.24
C ARG A 24 9.21 -9.87 5.27
N LEU A 25 8.35 -8.86 5.38
CA LEU A 25 8.30 -7.72 4.46
C LEU A 25 8.36 -6.42 5.26
N GLY A 26 9.12 -5.44 4.76
CA GLY A 26 9.28 -4.13 5.40
C GLY A 26 10.20 -4.16 6.62
N ASP A 27 10.70 -2.99 6.98
CA ASP A 27 11.59 -2.78 8.13
C ASP A 27 10.93 -1.79 9.08
N GLY A 28 10.34 -2.33 10.15
CA GLY A 28 9.62 -1.56 11.16
C GLY A 28 9.07 -2.44 12.28
N PRO A 29 8.37 -1.85 13.26
CA PRO A 29 7.64 -2.64 14.25
C PRO A 29 6.50 -3.44 13.59
N PRO A 30 5.96 -4.46 14.27
CA PRO A 30 4.70 -5.06 13.86
C PRO A 30 3.58 -4.01 13.77
N PRO A 31 2.61 -4.15 12.85
CA PRO A 31 1.49 -3.22 12.78
C PRO A 31 0.67 -3.21 14.06
N ASP A 32 0.23 -2.01 14.47
CA ASP A 32 -0.74 -1.76 15.54
C ASP A 32 -2.16 -1.62 14.97
N VAL A 33 -3.16 -1.36 15.81
CA VAL A 33 -4.56 -1.22 15.38
C VAL A 33 -4.71 0.02 14.49
N GLU A 34 -4.00 1.09 14.81
CA GLU A 34 -3.96 2.36 14.08
C GLU A 34 -3.34 2.20 12.68
N ALA A 35 -2.57 1.14 12.44
CA ALA A 35 -2.03 0.81 11.13
C ALA A 35 -3.15 0.50 10.11
N ILE A 36 -4.31 0.00 10.55
CA ILE A 36 -5.46 -0.23 9.67
C ILE A 36 -5.97 1.10 9.12
N ASP A 37 -6.18 2.09 9.99
CA ASP A 37 -6.64 3.42 9.56
C ASP A 37 -5.62 4.10 8.66
N ARG A 38 -4.31 3.93 8.95
CA ARG A 38 -3.23 4.41 8.06
C ARG A 38 -3.27 3.70 6.71
N ALA A 39 -3.49 2.38 6.68
CA ALA A 39 -3.57 1.59 5.45
C ALA A 39 -4.74 2.04 4.56
N LEU A 40 -5.91 2.25 5.14
CA LEU A 40 -7.09 2.77 4.44
C LEU A 40 -6.84 4.17 3.86
N ARG A 41 -6.11 5.03 4.58
CA ARG A 41 -5.72 6.33 4.02
C ARG A 41 -4.78 6.20 2.83
N VAL A 42 -3.79 5.31 2.88
CA VAL A 42 -2.89 5.10 1.74
C VAL A 42 -3.65 4.52 0.55
N GLU A 43 -4.57 3.59 0.78
CA GLU A 43 -5.45 3.04 -0.26
C GLU A 43 -6.31 4.14 -0.91
N GLY A 44 -6.95 5.00 -0.10
CA GLY A 44 -7.76 6.10 -0.63
C GLY A 44 -6.94 7.10 -1.47
N TRP A 45 -5.72 7.42 -1.05
CA TRP A 45 -4.79 8.23 -1.84
C TRP A 45 -4.37 7.52 -3.12
N ALA A 46 -4.04 6.24 -3.06
CA ALA A 46 -3.66 5.45 -4.24
C ALA A 46 -4.81 5.39 -5.25
N ALA A 47 -6.03 5.12 -4.81
CA ALA A 47 -7.22 5.11 -5.65
C ALA A 47 -7.47 6.49 -6.30
N THR A 48 -7.37 7.56 -5.52
CA THR A 48 -7.52 8.93 -6.03
C THR A 48 -6.48 9.26 -7.10
N LEU A 49 -5.21 8.96 -6.84
CA LEU A 49 -4.12 9.18 -7.81
C LEU A 49 -4.31 8.34 -9.08
N SER A 50 -4.75 7.09 -8.95
CA SER A 50 -5.06 6.23 -10.10
C SER A 50 -6.19 6.80 -10.95
N LEU A 51 -7.27 7.28 -10.33
CA LEU A 51 -8.40 7.88 -11.04
C LEU A 51 -8.01 9.20 -11.73
N VAL A 52 -7.28 10.07 -11.03
CA VAL A 52 -6.79 11.33 -11.61
C VAL A 52 -5.84 11.03 -12.78
N GLY A 53 -4.90 10.11 -12.61
CA GLY A 53 -3.99 9.70 -13.67
C GLY A 53 -4.72 9.16 -14.90
N ALA A 54 -5.72 8.29 -14.69
CA ALA A 54 -6.57 7.79 -15.78
C ALA A 54 -7.34 8.91 -16.48
N ALA A 55 -7.95 9.83 -15.72
CA ALA A 55 -8.66 10.98 -16.29
C ALA A 55 -7.74 11.89 -17.10
N LEU A 56 -6.52 12.15 -16.63
CA LEU A 56 -5.51 12.93 -17.36
C LEU A 56 -5.09 12.24 -18.66
N ILE A 57 -4.85 10.92 -18.63
CA ILE A 57 -4.51 10.14 -19.83
C ILE A 57 -5.63 10.24 -20.86
N LEU A 58 -6.89 10.11 -20.42
CA LEU A 58 -8.04 10.24 -21.31
C LEU A 58 -8.19 11.65 -21.87
N ALA A 59 -8.00 12.69 -21.04
CA ALA A 59 -8.14 14.08 -21.46
C ALA A 59 -7.04 14.57 -22.42
N VAL A 60 -5.84 13.99 -22.33
CA VAL A 60 -4.71 14.31 -23.24
C VAL A 60 -4.77 13.46 -24.52
N GLY A 61 -5.35 12.26 -24.44
CA GLY A 61 -5.52 11.35 -25.57
C GLY A 61 -6.78 11.58 -26.41
N SER A 62 -7.74 12.38 -25.92
CA SER A 62 -8.96 12.82 -26.62
C SER A 62 -8.78 14.15 -27.34
#